data_AF-A0A9P8TAB7-F1
#
_entry.id   AF-A0A9P8TAB7-F1
#
_cell.length_a   1.000
_cell.length_b   1.000
_cell.length_c   1.000
_cell.angle_alpha   90.00
_cell.angle_beta   90.00
_cell.angle_gamma   90.00
#
_symmetry.space_group_name_H-M   'P 1'
#
loop_
_entity.id
_entity.type
_entity.pdbx_description
1 polymer ?
#
loop_
_entity_poly.entity_id
_entity_poly.type
_entity_poly.pdbx_seq_one_letter_code
_entity_poly.pdbx_strand_id
1 'polypeptide(L)'
;MSAIELLERVQLHLENIEQKKVKLLDNDLLDKAISRVSIDRLALEKPEGKQALMAVLLVIVNLLKDSELEIEFYKIIELVDELLYNLTYEEVVSIVKYDTLLQALKSESANLQLLAIKVSSTANPPDLVSNTEIIPRYIELLSISQTPVRVVNEIEKSLNILVKGELVRRRILSKSELDVIRGMTKGDVLIKSRALSIFTILLPFASQDEIYYNLSPLFPLFNFEDTDKDEVYLLTLIQFLTEITSMIDGSIEDRSWLLSNIGISLDSVTKAVKSGKFSFIHGSAVELFSKLSFVARSTFKELDKNFLDLGHSKDVLLLSSVNPEYLAEEHSALLKRLRISFNAVTIFRNLIENEKSFNIIKESIASKDLLSLPYLEFIAIVVKLTEYSYGSQYLLKHLPQVMNKLLSGDGISEPQCYKIRKITLENLRNLPDEVLDIWRGGVYQEYSLLVNGRRSIPQVTVFDRTL
;
A
#
# COMPACT_ATOMS: atom_id res chain seq x y z
N MET A 1 34.48 -19.91 7.17
CA MET A 1 33.74 -20.50 8.29
C MET A 1 32.39 -20.92 7.74
N SER A 2 32.04 -22.19 7.87
CA SER A 2 30.79 -22.72 7.33
C SER A 2 29.59 -22.24 8.16
N ALA A 3 28.37 -22.34 7.60
CA ALA A 3 27.15 -22.03 8.34
C ALA A 3 26.98 -22.92 9.59
N ILE A 4 27.34 -24.20 9.48
CA ILE A 4 27.23 -25.17 10.58
C ILE A 4 28.19 -24.81 11.72
N GLU A 5 29.46 -24.51 11.41
CA GLU A 5 30.44 -24.07 12.42
C GLU A 5 29.99 -22.80 13.15
N LEU A 6 29.34 -21.87 12.44
CA LEU A 6 28.79 -20.66 13.05
C LEU A 6 27.61 -20.98 13.98
N LEU A 7 26.70 -21.86 13.56
CA LEU A 7 25.56 -22.28 14.37
C LEU A 7 26.01 -23.00 15.65
N GLU A 8 27.01 -23.88 15.57
CA GLU A 8 27.59 -24.55 16.76
C GLU A 8 28.19 -23.54 17.74
N ARG A 9 28.90 -22.51 17.24
CA ARG A 9 29.44 -21.44 18.08
C ARG A 9 28.34 -20.60 18.72
N VAL A 10 27.27 -20.31 17.98
CA VAL A 10 26.09 -19.62 18.52
C VAL A 10 25.42 -20.46 19.59
N GLN A 11 25.21 -21.75 19.34
CA GLN A 11 24.63 -22.69 20.31
C GLN A 11 25.43 -22.64 21.62
N LEU A 12 26.75 -22.85 21.56
CA LEU A 12 27.63 -22.84 22.72
C LEU A 12 27.59 -21.48 23.45
N HIS A 13 27.53 -20.37 22.70
CA HIS A 13 27.44 -19.04 23.30
C HIS A 13 26.11 -18.86 24.06
N LEU A 14 24.98 -19.26 23.46
CA LEU A 14 23.66 -19.17 24.09
C LEU A 14 23.54 -20.11 25.31
N GLU A 15 24.10 -21.33 25.26
CA GLU A 15 24.15 -22.24 26.42
C GLU A 15 24.97 -21.63 27.56
N ASN A 16 26.06 -20.93 27.26
CA ASN A 16 26.85 -20.23 28.28
C ASN A 16 26.09 -19.05 28.90
N ILE A 17 25.21 -18.38 28.15
CA ILE A 17 24.30 -17.36 28.69
C ILE A 17 23.25 -18.00 29.59
N GLU A 18 22.59 -19.08 29.13
CA GLU A 18 21.60 -19.84 29.90
C GLU A 18 22.20 -20.33 31.23
N GLN A 19 23.44 -20.82 31.22
CA GLN A 19 24.16 -21.27 32.41
C GLN A 19 24.77 -20.12 33.24
N LYS A 20 24.47 -18.86 32.91
CA LYS A 20 24.97 -17.64 33.57
C LYS A 20 26.51 -17.54 33.62
N LYS A 21 27.22 -18.25 32.73
CA LYS A 21 28.68 -18.18 32.56
C LYS A 21 29.11 -16.92 31.80
N VAL A 22 28.24 -16.43 30.92
CA VAL A 22 28.41 -15.19 30.15
C VAL A 22 27.19 -14.32 30.39
N LYS A 23 27.40 -13.01 30.59
CA LYS A 23 26.31 -12.05 30.85
C LYS A 23 25.81 -11.29 29.62
N LEU A 24 26.62 -11.21 28.57
CA LEU A 24 26.36 -10.37 27.41
C LEU A 24 26.25 -11.21 26.15
N LEU A 25 25.31 -10.81 25.29
CA LEU A 25 25.10 -11.37 23.96
C LEU A 25 26.20 -10.90 23.00
N ASP A 26 26.82 -11.83 22.28
CA ASP A 26 27.76 -11.52 21.19
C ASP A 26 26.99 -11.19 19.92
N ASN A 27 26.64 -9.91 19.76
CA ASN A 27 25.86 -9.42 18.62
C ASN A 27 26.58 -9.62 17.27
N ASP A 28 27.91 -9.52 17.22
CA ASP A 28 28.68 -9.73 15.98
C ASP A 28 28.65 -11.21 15.56
N LEU A 29 28.72 -12.14 16.53
CA LEU A 29 28.52 -13.56 16.25
C LEU A 29 27.12 -13.84 15.73
N LEU A 30 26.08 -13.25 16.33
CA LEU A 30 24.70 -13.41 15.87
C LEU A 30 24.47 -12.81 14.47
N ASP A 31 24.98 -11.61 14.20
CA ASP A 31 24.85 -10.96 12.88
C ASP A 31 25.54 -11.78 11.78
N LYS A 32 26.71 -12.36 12.08
CA LYS A 32 27.40 -13.28 11.18
C LYS A 32 26.60 -14.56 10.96
N ALA A 33 25.98 -15.11 12.01
CA ALA A 33 25.15 -16.30 11.89
C ALA A 33 23.88 -16.03 11.06
N ILE A 34 23.13 -14.96 11.37
CA ILE A 34 21.94 -14.50 10.63
C ILE A 34 22.28 -14.35 9.14
N SER A 35 23.35 -13.60 8.84
CA SER A 35 23.79 -13.38 7.46
C SER A 35 24.19 -14.68 6.75
N ARG A 36 24.78 -15.64 7.48
CA ARG A 36 25.22 -16.90 6.86
C ARG A 36 24.07 -17.88 6.66
N VAL A 37 23.16 -17.98 7.62
CA VAL A 37 21.97 -18.85 7.55
C VAL A 37 21.06 -18.45 6.40
N SER A 38 20.92 -17.15 6.14
CA SER A 38 20.12 -16.66 5.00
C SER A 38 20.71 -17.03 3.63
N ILE A 39 22.05 -17.12 3.51
CA ILE A 39 22.78 -17.36 2.26
C ILE A 39 23.05 -18.85 1.98
N ASP A 40 23.48 -19.64 2.98
CA ASP A 40 24.00 -21.01 2.81
C ASP A 40 22.91 -22.11 2.84
N ARG A 41 21.74 -21.84 2.25
CA ARG A 41 20.54 -22.70 2.36
C ARG A 41 20.77 -24.16 1.96
N LEU A 42 21.48 -24.40 0.85
CA LEU A 42 21.77 -25.75 0.36
C LEU A 42 22.61 -26.59 1.33
N ALA A 43 23.46 -25.95 2.13
CA ALA A 43 24.22 -26.66 3.17
C ALA A 43 23.35 -27.00 4.38
N LEU A 44 22.34 -26.18 4.65
CA LEU A 44 21.41 -26.31 5.78
C LEU A 44 20.27 -27.30 5.52
N GLU A 45 19.97 -27.61 4.26
CA GLU A 45 19.01 -28.68 3.90
C GLU A 45 19.54 -30.09 4.21
N LYS A 46 20.85 -30.24 4.39
CA LYS A 46 21.45 -31.53 4.76
C LYS A 46 21.14 -31.90 6.22
N PRO A 47 21.12 -33.19 6.58
CA PRO A 47 20.80 -33.64 7.94
C PRO A 47 21.64 -32.96 9.03
N GLU A 48 22.93 -32.76 8.80
CA GLU A 48 23.83 -32.09 9.76
C GLU A 48 23.47 -30.61 9.95
N GLY A 49 23.11 -29.93 8.85
CA GLY A 49 22.65 -28.55 8.87
C GLY A 49 21.33 -28.40 9.62
N LYS A 50 20.37 -29.29 9.36
CA LYS A 50 19.09 -29.35 10.08
C LYS A 50 19.28 -29.58 11.57
N GLN A 51 20.15 -30.52 11.96
CA GLN A 51 20.46 -30.76 13.37
C GLN A 51 21.04 -29.53 14.06
N ALA A 52 21.96 -28.80 13.40
CA ALA A 52 22.53 -27.57 13.95
C ALA A 52 21.45 -26.48 14.15
N LEU A 53 20.57 -26.28 13.17
CA LEU A 53 19.45 -25.34 13.28
C LEU A 53 18.51 -25.69 14.45
N MET A 54 18.15 -26.97 14.56
CA MET A 54 17.29 -27.50 15.63
C MET A 54 17.92 -27.33 17.01
N ALA A 55 19.23 -27.60 17.14
CA ALA A 55 19.95 -27.45 18.40
C ALA A 55 19.97 -25.99 18.88
N VAL A 56 20.25 -25.04 17.98
CA VAL A 56 20.20 -23.61 18.31
C VAL A 56 18.78 -23.19 18.72
N LEU A 57 17.76 -23.63 17.99
CA LEU A 57 16.36 -23.31 18.32
C LEU A 57 15.97 -23.82 19.71
N LEU A 58 16.39 -25.03 20.08
CA LEU A 58 16.12 -25.60 21.41
C LEU A 58 16.73 -24.74 22.53
N VAL A 59 17.98 -24.30 22.37
CA VAL A 59 18.65 -23.45 23.36
C VAL A 59 17.94 -22.10 23.46
N ILE A 60 17.54 -21.50 22.34
CA ILE A 60 16.77 -20.24 22.32
C ILE A 60 15.45 -20.39 23.10
N VAL A 61 14.73 -21.50 22.88
CA VAL A 61 13.46 -21.78 23.57
C VAL A 61 13.66 -21.87 25.08
N ASN A 62 14.74 -22.50 25.54
CA ASN A 62 15.03 -22.59 26.98
C ASN A 62 15.43 -21.24 27.56
N LEU A 63 16.28 -20.50 26.84
CA LEU A 63 16.76 -19.18 27.24
C LEU A 63 15.61 -18.16 27.35
N LEU A 64 14.61 -18.23 26.47
CA LEU A 64 13.43 -17.37 26.54
C LEU A 64 12.48 -17.69 27.72
N LYS A 65 12.59 -18.89 28.32
CA LYS A 65 11.81 -19.25 29.52
C LYS A 65 12.39 -18.66 30.81
N ASP A 66 13.67 -18.30 30.81
CA ASP A 66 14.31 -17.70 31.98
C ASP A 66 13.98 -16.20 32.05
N SER A 67 13.02 -15.87 32.91
CA SER A 67 12.57 -14.50 33.18
C SER A 67 13.61 -13.63 33.91
N GLU A 68 14.69 -14.20 34.43
CA GLU A 68 15.74 -13.46 35.15
C GLU A 68 16.87 -12.95 34.22
N LEU A 69 16.83 -13.28 32.93
CA LEU A 69 17.86 -12.86 31.98
C LEU A 69 17.68 -11.41 31.54
N GLU A 70 18.61 -10.55 31.94
CA GLU A 70 18.73 -9.15 31.49
C GLU A 70 19.48 -9.05 30.15
N ILE A 71 18.94 -9.63 29.08
CA ILE A 71 19.52 -9.52 27.73
C ILE A 71 18.54 -8.90 26.72
N GLU A 72 19.08 -8.22 25.72
CA GLU A 72 18.28 -7.73 24.60
C GLU A 72 17.98 -8.86 23.60
N PHE A 73 16.72 -9.30 23.57
CA PHE A 73 16.29 -10.44 22.76
C PHE A 73 16.10 -10.13 21.27
N TYR A 74 16.26 -8.87 20.82
CA TYR A 74 15.98 -8.48 19.43
C TYR A 74 16.76 -9.33 18.41
N LYS A 75 18.07 -9.51 18.63
CA LYS A 75 18.94 -10.33 17.76
C LYS A 75 18.63 -11.82 17.82
N ILE A 76 18.16 -12.31 18.97
CA ILE A 76 17.71 -13.69 19.12
C ILE A 76 16.45 -13.91 18.29
N ILE A 77 15.51 -12.96 18.30
CA ILE A 77 14.28 -13.03 17.50
C ILE A 77 14.59 -12.94 16.00
N GLU A 78 15.53 -12.09 15.57
CA GLU A 78 15.99 -12.07 14.16
C GLU A 78 16.61 -13.40 13.75
N LEU A 79 17.43 -14.02 14.63
CA LEU A 79 17.98 -15.35 14.36
C LEU A 79 16.86 -16.39 14.25
N VAL A 80 15.85 -16.36 15.12
CA VAL A 80 14.70 -17.28 15.04
C VAL A 80 14.02 -17.20 13.68
N ASP A 81 13.84 -16.00 13.11
CA ASP A 81 13.24 -15.85 11.78
C ASP A 81 14.03 -16.62 10.71
N GLU A 82 15.35 -16.50 10.72
CA GLU A 82 16.22 -17.22 9.79
C GLU A 82 16.25 -18.73 10.05
N LEU A 83 16.20 -19.16 11.32
CA LEU A 83 16.13 -20.59 11.66
C LEU A 83 14.82 -21.20 11.16
N LEU A 84 13.68 -20.54 11.44
CA LEU A 84 12.35 -21.00 11.06
C LEU A 84 12.16 -21.04 9.55
N TYR A 85 12.77 -20.12 8.82
CA TYR A 85 12.76 -20.13 7.36
C TYR A 85 13.39 -21.40 6.76
N ASN A 86 14.39 -21.96 7.46
CA ASN A 86 15.13 -23.14 7.01
C ASN A 86 14.62 -24.47 7.60
N LEU A 87 13.58 -24.47 8.44
CA LEU A 87 13.01 -25.66 9.09
C LEU A 87 11.58 -25.93 8.60
N THR A 88 11.18 -27.20 8.52
CA THR A 88 9.77 -27.55 8.30
C THR A 88 8.96 -27.40 9.59
N TYR A 89 7.65 -27.24 9.47
CA TYR A 89 6.78 -27.11 10.63
C TYR A 89 6.86 -28.35 11.54
N GLU A 90 6.96 -29.55 10.98
CA GLU A 90 7.11 -30.79 11.74
C GLU A 90 8.43 -30.82 12.54
N GLU A 91 9.53 -30.37 11.93
CA GLU A 91 10.83 -30.25 12.60
C GLU A 91 10.73 -29.29 13.77
N VAL A 92 10.10 -28.13 13.59
CA VAL A 92 9.94 -27.11 14.64
C VAL A 92 9.05 -27.61 15.79
N VAL A 93 7.89 -28.22 15.49
CA VAL A 93 6.95 -28.72 16.52
C VAL A 93 7.53 -29.89 17.30
N SER A 94 8.48 -30.64 16.73
CA SER A 94 9.19 -31.70 17.47
C SER A 94 10.00 -31.15 18.66
N ILE A 95 10.44 -29.89 18.57
CA ILE A 95 11.20 -29.18 19.60
C ILE A 95 10.26 -28.35 20.46
N VAL A 96 9.43 -27.53 19.81
CA VAL A 96 8.48 -26.63 20.47
C VAL A 96 7.10 -27.27 20.44
N LYS A 97 6.87 -28.15 21.42
CA LYS A 97 5.59 -28.84 21.56
C LYS A 97 4.43 -27.84 21.64
N TYR A 98 3.29 -28.25 21.11
CA TYR A 98 2.07 -27.44 21.08
C TYR A 98 1.69 -26.85 22.45
N ASP A 99 1.73 -27.63 23.53
CA ASP A 99 1.43 -27.12 24.88
C ASP A 99 2.39 -26.01 25.32
N THR A 100 3.66 -26.06 24.86
CA THR A 100 4.64 -25.00 25.13
C THR A 100 4.30 -23.73 24.37
N LEU A 101 3.82 -23.84 23.13
CA LEU A 101 3.34 -22.67 22.35
C LEU A 101 2.17 -21.99 23.07
N LEU A 102 1.19 -22.76 23.54
CA LEU A 102 0.06 -22.20 24.28
C LEU A 102 0.47 -21.54 25.59
N GLN A 103 1.39 -22.14 26.35
CA GLN A 103 1.92 -21.53 27.56
C GLN A 103 2.66 -20.23 27.27
N ALA A 104 3.46 -20.20 26.20
CA ALA A 104 4.17 -19.01 25.76
C ALA A 104 3.23 -17.87 25.34
N LEU A 105 2.15 -18.17 24.60
CA LEU A 105 1.10 -17.19 24.26
C LEU A 105 0.31 -16.68 25.47
N LYS A 106 0.25 -17.46 26.56
CA LYS A 106 -0.39 -17.07 27.83
C LYS A 106 0.56 -16.36 28.79
N SER A 107 1.86 -16.41 28.55
CA SER A 107 2.86 -15.75 29.38
C SER A 107 2.76 -14.22 29.27
N GLU A 108 3.24 -13.50 30.28
CA GLU A 108 3.36 -12.04 30.25
C GLU A 108 4.61 -11.58 29.46
N SER A 109 5.52 -12.50 29.13
CA SER A 109 6.72 -12.21 28.35
C SER A 109 6.38 -12.04 26.88
N ALA A 110 6.44 -10.80 26.40
CA ALA A 110 6.24 -10.50 24.99
C ALA A 110 7.26 -11.19 24.07
N ASN A 111 8.46 -11.55 24.56
CA ASN A 111 9.42 -12.31 23.74
C ASN A 111 8.97 -13.76 23.55
N LEU A 112 8.39 -14.39 24.59
CA LEU A 112 7.80 -15.72 24.48
C LEU A 112 6.56 -15.72 23.59
N GLN A 113 5.71 -14.70 23.72
CA GLN A 113 4.57 -14.50 22.82
C GLN A 113 5.04 -14.39 21.36
N LEU A 114 6.04 -13.56 21.07
CA LEU A 114 6.62 -13.39 19.73
C LEU A 114 7.14 -14.71 19.15
N LEU A 115 7.93 -15.47 19.93
CA LEU A 115 8.43 -16.77 19.49
C LEU A 115 7.26 -17.71 19.15
N ALA A 116 6.27 -17.80 20.04
CA ALA A 116 5.13 -18.68 19.84
C ALA A 116 4.34 -18.30 18.59
N ILE A 117 4.12 -17.00 18.36
CA ILE A 117 3.46 -16.49 17.16
C ILE A 117 4.24 -16.89 15.91
N LYS A 118 5.55 -16.59 15.86
CA LYS A 118 6.44 -16.91 14.74
C LYS A 118 6.44 -18.40 14.42
N VAL A 119 6.58 -19.26 15.43
CA VAL A 119 6.54 -20.71 15.25
C VAL A 119 5.19 -21.17 14.69
N SER A 120 4.07 -20.70 15.23
CA SER A 120 2.76 -21.08 14.70
C SER A 120 2.48 -20.54 13.29
N SER A 121 3.12 -19.44 12.90
CA SER A 121 2.97 -18.85 11.56
C SER A 121 3.60 -19.70 10.44
N THR A 122 4.54 -20.60 10.77
CA THR A 122 5.18 -21.49 9.79
C THR A 122 4.37 -22.74 9.47
N ALA A 123 3.19 -22.90 10.06
CA ALA A 123 2.29 -24.02 9.77
C ALA A 123 2.01 -24.14 8.26
N ASN A 124 2.42 -25.27 7.69
CA ASN A 124 2.21 -25.58 6.28
C ASN A 124 1.75 -27.04 6.13
N PRO A 125 0.48 -27.30 5.80
CA PRO A 125 -0.56 -26.31 5.46
C PRO A 125 -1.00 -25.46 6.67
N PRO A 126 -1.49 -24.22 6.45
CA PRO A 126 -1.94 -23.34 7.53
C PRO A 126 -3.00 -23.95 8.46
N ASP A 127 -3.84 -24.83 7.93
CA ASP A 127 -4.94 -25.45 8.66
C ASP A 127 -4.48 -26.39 9.79
N LEU A 128 -3.19 -26.72 9.90
CA LEU A 128 -2.65 -27.50 11.02
C LEU A 128 -2.90 -26.85 12.39
N VAL A 129 -3.03 -25.51 12.45
CA VAL A 129 -3.32 -24.79 13.70
C VAL A 129 -4.81 -24.47 13.89
N SER A 130 -5.69 -24.84 12.97
CA SER A 130 -7.11 -24.45 13.00
C SER A 130 -7.90 -25.04 14.17
N ASN A 131 -7.64 -26.31 14.53
CA ASN A 131 -8.31 -27.03 15.61
C ASN A 131 -7.67 -26.78 16.99
N THR A 132 -6.94 -25.68 17.11
CA THR A 132 -6.12 -25.36 18.28
C THR A 132 -6.57 -24.07 18.95
N GLU A 133 -6.06 -23.82 20.15
CA GLU A 133 -6.31 -22.59 20.92
C GLU A 133 -5.39 -21.42 20.50
N ILE A 134 -4.55 -21.62 19.48
CA ILE A 134 -3.64 -20.58 18.98
C ILE A 134 -4.43 -19.42 18.37
N ILE A 135 -5.35 -19.70 17.44
CA ILE A 135 -6.16 -18.68 16.77
C ILE A 135 -7.05 -17.91 17.77
N PRO A 136 -7.83 -18.57 18.66
CA PRO A 136 -8.55 -17.88 19.72
C PRO A 136 -7.66 -16.95 20.56
N ARG A 137 -6.47 -17.44 20.94
CA ARG A 137 -5.54 -16.66 21.77
C ARG A 137 -4.98 -15.44 21.04
N TYR A 138 -4.79 -15.52 19.72
CA TYR A 138 -4.41 -14.35 18.93
C TYR A 138 -5.49 -13.27 19.00
N ILE A 139 -6.75 -13.64 18.76
CA ILE A 139 -7.87 -12.70 18.81
C ILE A 139 -8.02 -12.09 20.22
N GLU A 140 -7.84 -12.91 21.26
CA GLU A 140 -7.83 -12.43 22.65
C GLU A 140 -6.71 -11.41 22.89
N LEU A 141 -5.46 -11.69 22.49
CA LEU A 141 -4.34 -10.76 22.63
C LEU A 141 -4.56 -9.46 21.86
N LEU A 142 -5.18 -9.51 20.68
CA LEU A 142 -5.54 -8.31 19.92
C LEU A 142 -6.58 -7.46 20.65
N SER A 143 -7.50 -8.08 21.40
CA SER A 143 -8.55 -7.40 22.16
C SER A 143 -8.07 -6.70 23.44
N ILE A 144 -6.83 -6.93 23.88
CA ILE A 144 -6.27 -6.38 25.12
C ILE A 144 -5.42 -5.14 24.80
N SER A 145 -5.78 -3.96 25.32
CA SER A 145 -5.11 -2.70 24.92
C SER A 145 -3.64 -2.63 25.38
N GLN A 146 -3.31 -3.31 26.48
CA GLN A 146 -1.94 -3.40 27.01
C GLN A 146 -1.02 -4.34 26.24
N THR A 147 -1.53 -5.14 25.29
CA THR A 147 -0.69 -6.02 24.47
C THR A 147 0.36 -5.21 23.72
N PRO A 148 1.67 -5.53 23.85
CA PRO A 148 2.73 -4.75 23.23
C PRO A 148 2.60 -4.70 21.70
N VAL A 149 2.86 -3.54 21.11
CA VAL A 149 2.72 -3.28 19.66
C VAL A 149 3.48 -4.31 18.81
N ARG A 150 4.68 -4.71 19.24
CA ARG A 150 5.47 -5.75 18.55
C ARG A 150 4.75 -7.09 18.45
N VAL A 151 4.01 -7.48 19.49
CA VAL A 151 3.23 -8.72 19.54
C VAL A 151 2.03 -8.60 18.61
N VAL A 152 1.31 -7.46 18.65
CA VAL A 152 0.18 -7.17 17.76
C VAL A 152 0.60 -7.27 16.29
N ASN A 153 1.67 -6.58 15.91
CA ASN A 153 2.18 -6.58 14.54
C ASN A 153 2.57 -8.00 14.09
N GLU A 154 3.14 -8.82 14.99
CA GLU A 154 3.50 -10.19 14.66
C GLU A 154 2.27 -11.09 14.53
N ILE A 155 1.22 -10.88 15.35
CA ILE A 155 -0.08 -11.56 15.19
C ILE A 155 -0.68 -11.21 13.82
N GLU A 156 -0.70 -9.94 13.43
CA GLU A 156 -1.24 -9.50 12.13
C GLU A 156 -0.47 -10.11 10.96
N LYS A 157 0.87 -10.16 11.02
CA LYS A 157 1.70 -10.86 10.03
C LYS A 157 1.40 -12.35 9.98
N SER A 158 1.31 -13.00 11.14
CA SER A 158 1.01 -14.42 11.23
C SER A 158 -0.38 -14.72 10.69
N LEU A 159 -1.39 -13.92 11.02
CA LEU A 159 -2.74 -14.09 10.51
C LEU A 159 -2.77 -13.94 8.98
N ASN A 160 -2.07 -12.95 8.40
CA ASN A 160 -1.94 -12.81 6.94
C ASN A 160 -1.41 -14.06 6.22
N ILE A 161 -0.59 -14.87 6.90
CA ILE A 161 -0.13 -16.16 6.38
C ILE A 161 -1.22 -17.23 6.61
N LEU A 162 -1.75 -17.31 7.82
CA LEU A 162 -2.61 -18.41 8.26
C LEU A 162 -4.03 -18.38 7.67
N VAL A 163 -4.61 -17.19 7.42
CA VAL A 163 -5.98 -17.05 6.87
C VAL A 163 -6.15 -17.58 5.45
N LYS A 164 -5.05 -17.95 4.78
CA LYS A 164 -5.10 -18.67 3.50
C LYS A 164 -5.74 -20.05 3.67
N GLY A 165 -5.61 -20.67 4.85
CA GLY A 165 -6.31 -21.90 5.22
C GLY A 165 -7.79 -21.68 5.51
N GLU A 166 -8.65 -22.50 4.93
CA GLU A 166 -10.10 -22.37 5.08
C GLU A 166 -10.56 -22.66 6.52
N LEU A 167 -9.95 -23.65 7.19
CA LEU A 167 -10.31 -24.00 8.56
C LEU A 167 -9.87 -22.91 9.55
N VAL A 168 -8.75 -22.23 9.27
CA VAL A 168 -8.34 -21.05 10.04
C VAL A 168 -9.37 -19.93 9.91
N ARG A 169 -9.83 -19.60 8.69
CA ARG A 169 -10.89 -18.59 8.51
C ARG A 169 -12.17 -18.97 9.25
N ARG A 170 -12.62 -20.21 9.11
CA ARG A 170 -13.80 -20.73 9.84
C ARG A 170 -13.64 -20.62 11.36
N ARG A 171 -12.43 -20.79 11.89
CA ARG A 171 -12.12 -20.60 13.32
C ARG A 171 -12.11 -19.14 13.75
N ILE A 172 -11.63 -18.22 12.93
CA ILE A 172 -11.75 -16.77 13.21
C ILE A 172 -13.22 -16.34 13.17
N LEU A 173 -13.99 -16.95 12.27
CA LEU A 173 -15.42 -16.70 12.07
C LEU A 173 -16.33 -17.51 12.99
N SER A 174 -15.80 -18.28 13.96
CA SER A 174 -16.68 -18.94 14.92
C SER A 174 -17.28 -17.97 15.92
N LYS A 175 -18.44 -18.34 16.46
CA LYS A 175 -19.25 -17.49 17.34
C LYS A 175 -18.46 -16.87 18.50
N SER A 176 -17.59 -17.66 19.16
CA SER A 176 -16.76 -17.20 20.27
C SER A 176 -15.83 -16.05 19.87
N GLU A 177 -15.12 -16.21 18.77
CA GLU A 177 -14.15 -15.24 18.26
C GLU A 177 -14.87 -14.00 17.71
N LEU A 178 -16.01 -14.18 17.02
CA LEU A 178 -16.85 -13.07 16.58
C LEU A 178 -17.40 -12.24 17.74
N ASP A 179 -17.75 -12.87 18.87
CA ASP A 179 -18.21 -12.15 20.05
C ASP A 179 -17.07 -11.31 20.68
N VAL A 180 -15.83 -11.81 20.65
CA VAL A 180 -14.64 -11.02 21.05
C VAL A 180 -14.43 -9.84 20.10
N ILE A 181 -14.44 -10.08 18.79
CA ILE A 181 -14.27 -9.03 17.77
C ILE A 181 -15.39 -7.99 17.88
N ARG A 182 -16.64 -8.40 18.14
CA ARG A 182 -17.75 -7.50 18.42
C ARG A 182 -17.51 -6.66 19.68
N GLY A 183 -16.90 -7.24 20.71
CA GLY A 183 -16.46 -6.50 21.89
C GLY A 183 -15.44 -5.43 21.54
N MET A 184 -14.50 -5.73 20.64
CA MET A 184 -13.48 -4.79 20.20
C MET A 184 -14.05 -3.55 19.49
N THR A 185 -15.19 -3.65 18.80
CA THR A 185 -15.82 -2.49 18.14
C THR A 185 -16.33 -1.45 19.13
N LYS A 186 -16.49 -1.81 20.41
CA LYS A 186 -16.89 -0.93 21.52
C LYS A 186 -15.71 -0.45 22.36
N GLY A 187 -14.49 -0.86 22.00
CA GLY A 187 -13.26 -0.50 22.71
C GLY A 187 -12.82 0.94 22.45
N ASP A 188 -11.63 1.27 22.97
CA ASP A 188 -10.92 2.49 22.60
C ASP A 188 -10.48 2.46 21.12
N VAL A 189 -9.95 3.58 20.64
CA VAL A 189 -9.49 3.71 19.25
C VAL A 189 -8.46 2.66 18.87
N LEU A 190 -7.54 2.33 19.78
CA LEU A 190 -6.52 1.31 19.54
C LEU A 190 -7.16 -0.06 19.27
N ILE A 191 -8.10 -0.48 20.11
CA ILE A 191 -8.78 -1.77 19.97
C ILE A 191 -9.70 -1.79 18.75
N LYS A 192 -10.42 -0.70 18.47
CA LYS A 192 -11.22 -0.56 17.24
C LYS A 192 -10.34 -0.69 16.00
N SER A 193 -9.18 -0.05 15.96
CA SER A 193 -8.23 -0.16 14.84
C SER A 193 -7.73 -1.59 14.64
N ARG A 194 -7.42 -2.32 15.73
CA ARG A 194 -7.05 -3.74 15.64
C ARG A 194 -8.19 -4.61 15.11
N ALA A 195 -9.44 -4.29 15.43
CA ALA A 195 -10.59 -4.98 14.85
C ALA A 195 -10.68 -4.75 13.33
N LEU A 196 -10.46 -3.51 12.86
CA LEU A 196 -10.38 -3.21 11.43
C LEU A 196 -9.24 -3.97 10.73
N SER A 197 -8.07 -4.11 11.38
CA SER A 197 -6.96 -4.93 10.87
C SER A 197 -7.37 -6.38 10.63
N ILE A 198 -8.12 -7.01 11.55
CA ILE A 198 -8.59 -8.40 11.40
C ILE A 198 -9.43 -8.54 10.13
N PHE A 199 -10.35 -7.60 9.88
CA PHE A 199 -11.18 -7.63 8.68
C PHE A 199 -10.34 -7.46 7.42
N THR A 200 -9.41 -6.51 7.41
CA THR A 200 -8.48 -6.26 6.30
C THR A 200 -7.67 -7.51 5.94
N ILE A 201 -7.24 -8.26 6.94
CA ILE A 201 -6.49 -9.52 6.76
C ILE A 201 -7.38 -10.63 6.21
N LEU A 202 -8.61 -10.75 6.70
CA LEU A 202 -9.51 -11.85 6.37
C LEU A 202 -10.18 -11.68 4.99
N LEU A 203 -10.66 -10.48 4.68
CA LEU A 203 -11.51 -10.21 3.51
C LEU A 203 -10.88 -10.62 2.16
N PRO A 204 -9.57 -10.44 1.91
CA PRO A 204 -8.94 -10.90 0.67
C PRO A 204 -9.12 -12.40 0.39
N PHE A 205 -9.30 -13.23 1.42
CA PHE A 205 -9.36 -14.69 1.30
C PHE A 205 -10.74 -15.28 1.61
N ALA A 206 -11.67 -14.47 2.14
CA ALA A 206 -13.01 -14.91 2.51
C ALA A 206 -13.95 -14.99 1.31
N SER A 207 -14.83 -15.99 1.31
CA SER A 207 -15.91 -16.10 0.33
C SER A 207 -17.13 -15.24 0.72
N GLN A 208 -18.02 -14.96 -0.25
CA GLN A 208 -19.25 -14.20 0.01
C GLN A 208 -20.11 -14.86 1.11
N ASP A 209 -20.24 -16.19 1.10
CA ASP A 209 -21.02 -16.93 2.09
C ASP A 209 -20.40 -16.82 3.49
N GLU A 210 -19.07 -16.93 3.60
CA GLU A 210 -18.35 -16.75 4.86
C GLU A 210 -18.62 -15.38 5.47
N ILE A 211 -18.69 -14.33 4.63
CA ILE A 211 -18.95 -12.96 5.09
C ILE A 211 -20.42 -12.71 5.41
N TYR A 212 -21.34 -13.12 4.54
CA TYR A 212 -22.76 -12.81 4.68
C TYR A 212 -23.33 -13.33 6.00
N TYR A 213 -23.00 -14.58 6.37
CA TYR A 213 -23.55 -15.19 7.59
C TYR A 213 -22.86 -14.75 8.88
N ASN A 214 -21.57 -14.38 8.82
CA ASN A 214 -20.76 -14.19 10.02
C ASN A 214 -20.35 -12.73 10.26
N LEU A 215 -19.87 -12.03 9.23
CA LEU A 215 -19.27 -10.71 9.37
C LEU A 215 -20.20 -9.55 9.00
N SER A 216 -21.19 -9.77 8.12
CA SER A 216 -22.15 -8.73 7.73
C SER A 216 -22.76 -7.97 8.92
N PRO A 217 -23.15 -8.62 10.04
CA PRO A 217 -23.68 -7.91 11.21
C PRO A 217 -22.68 -7.00 11.94
N LEU A 218 -21.38 -7.17 11.70
CA LEU A 218 -20.33 -6.40 12.36
C LEU A 218 -19.92 -5.15 11.59
N PHE A 219 -20.06 -5.13 10.26
CA PHE A 219 -19.69 -3.96 9.44
C PHE A 219 -20.38 -2.66 9.87
N PRO A 220 -21.71 -2.64 10.14
CA PRO A 220 -22.39 -1.44 10.61
C PRO A 220 -21.85 -0.88 11.93
N LEU A 221 -21.13 -1.69 12.71
CA LEU A 221 -20.54 -1.27 13.99
C LEU A 221 -19.25 -0.45 13.80
N PHE A 222 -18.68 -0.45 12.60
CA PHE A 222 -17.55 0.41 12.23
C PHE A 222 -18.08 1.70 11.60
N ASN A 223 -18.58 2.60 12.44
CA ASN A 223 -19.06 3.91 12.03
C ASN A 223 -18.24 5.00 12.72
N PHE A 224 -18.30 6.21 12.16
CA PHE A 224 -17.79 7.41 12.81
C PHE A 224 -18.96 8.28 13.26
N GLU A 225 -19.23 8.34 14.56
CA GLU A 225 -20.33 9.16 15.09
C GLU A 225 -19.84 10.59 15.37
N ASP A 226 -20.74 11.59 15.33
CA ASP A 226 -20.39 13.00 15.63
C ASP A 226 -19.84 13.21 17.06
N THR A 227 -20.08 12.24 17.94
CA THR A 227 -19.54 12.15 19.30
C THR A 227 -18.08 11.68 19.33
N ASP A 228 -17.65 10.94 18.29
CA ASP A 228 -16.27 10.52 18.12
C ASP A 228 -15.44 11.74 17.69
N LYS A 229 -14.57 12.21 18.59
CA LYS A 229 -13.63 13.32 18.33
C LYS A 229 -12.24 12.82 17.95
N ASP A 230 -12.09 11.52 17.74
CA ASP A 230 -10.79 10.93 17.49
C ASP A 230 -10.49 10.90 16.00
N GLU A 231 -9.61 11.79 15.59
CA GLU A 231 -9.23 11.96 14.20
C GLU A 231 -8.38 10.80 13.67
N VAL A 232 -7.66 10.10 14.56
CA VAL A 232 -6.86 8.91 14.21
C VAL A 232 -7.79 7.76 13.83
N TYR A 233 -8.88 7.58 14.58
CA TYR A 233 -9.89 6.57 14.23
C TYR A 233 -10.54 6.84 12.87
N LEU A 234 -10.90 8.09 12.58
CA LEU A 234 -11.46 8.47 11.28
C LEU A 234 -10.49 8.15 10.14
N LEU A 235 -9.21 8.45 10.32
CA LEU A 235 -8.18 8.12 9.35
C LEU A 235 -8.06 6.59 9.14
N THR A 236 -8.02 5.80 10.22
CA THR A 236 -7.98 4.33 10.11
C THR A 236 -9.22 3.78 9.41
N LEU A 237 -10.41 4.34 9.69
CA LEU A 237 -11.65 3.93 9.04
C LEU A 237 -11.62 4.25 7.54
N ILE A 238 -11.09 5.41 7.13
CA ILE A 238 -10.93 5.76 5.72
C ILE A 238 -9.94 4.82 5.01
N GLN A 239 -8.83 4.48 5.66
CA GLN A 239 -7.86 3.52 5.12
C GLN A 239 -8.50 2.15 4.92
N PHE A 240 -9.22 1.65 5.92
CA PHE A 240 -9.99 0.40 5.84
C PHE A 240 -10.99 0.41 4.67
N LEU A 241 -11.79 1.47 4.53
CA LEU A 241 -12.76 1.57 3.44
C LEU A 241 -12.08 1.68 2.07
N THR A 242 -10.92 2.35 2.00
CA THR A 242 -10.10 2.46 0.79
C THR A 242 -9.56 1.10 0.37
N GLU A 243 -9.10 0.29 1.32
CA GLU A 243 -8.61 -1.07 1.07
C GLU A 243 -9.73 -1.99 0.60
N ILE A 244 -10.90 -1.98 1.24
CA ILE A 244 -12.08 -2.73 0.77
C ILE A 244 -12.45 -2.32 -0.65
N THR A 245 -12.47 -1.03 -0.94
CA THR A 245 -12.80 -0.52 -2.28
C THR A 245 -11.77 -0.99 -3.32
N SER A 246 -10.49 -1.09 -2.94
CA SER A 246 -9.43 -1.61 -3.81
C SER A 246 -9.56 -3.10 -4.10
N MET A 247 -10.13 -3.88 -3.17
CA MET A 247 -10.41 -5.30 -3.39
C MET A 247 -11.49 -5.55 -4.45
N ILE A 248 -12.32 -4.55 -4.76
CA ILE A 248 -13.36 -4.63 -5.80
C ILE A 248 -12.78 -4.36 -7.19
N ASP A 249 -11.81 -3.44 -7.30
CA ASP A 249 -11.17 -3.04 -8.57
C ASP A 249 -10.26 -4.12 -9.17
N GLY A 250 -9.66 -4.96 -8.32
CA GLY A 250 -8.51 -5.80 -8.70
C GLY A 250 -8.72 -7.31 -8.68
N SER A 251 -9.90 -7.81 -8.32
CA SER A 251 -10.14 -9.25 -8.18
C SER A 251 -10.65 -9.90 -9.48
N ILE A 252 -10.17 -11.12 -9.76
CA ILE A 252 -10.69 -11.98 -10.84
C ILE A 252 -12.17 -12.35 -10.56
N GLU A 253 -12.54 -12.41 -9.29
CA GLU A 253 -13.91 -12.67 -8.81
C GLU A 253 -14.64 -11.36 -8.52
N ASP A 254 -15.92 -11.26 -8.86
CA ASP A 254 -16.75 -10.10 -8.53
C ASP A 254 -16.97 -9.99 -7.01
N ARG A 255 -16.39 -8.94 -6.41
CA ARG A 255 -16.49 -8.63 -4.98
C ARG A 255 -17.40 -7.46 -4.66
N SER A 256 -18.27 -7.06 -5.60
CA SER A 256 -19.23 -5.96 -5.43
C SER A 256 -20.14 -6.13 -4.20
N TRP A 257 -20.36 -7.35 -3.73
CA TRP A 257 -21.10 -7.66 -2.50
C TRP A 257 -20.48 -7.05 -1.23
N LEU A 258 -19.21 -6.65 -1.23
CA LEU A 258 -18.62 -5.92 -0.10
C LEU A 258 -19.23 -4.52 0.10
N LEU A 259 -19.67 -3.88 -0.99
CA LEU A 259 -20.21 -2.51 -0.95
C LEU A 259 -21.48 -2.41 -0.11
N SER A 260 -22.35 -3.44 -0.17
CA SER A 260 -23.61 -3.45 0.59
C SER A 260 -23.37 -3.49 2.10
N ASN A 261 -22.20 -3.93 2.54
CA ASN A 261 -21.85 -4.03 3.96
C ASN A 261 -21.27 -2.73 4.52
N ILE A 262 -20.62 -1.90 3.69
CA ILE A 262 -19.89 -0.71 4.16
C ILE A 262 -20.64 0.62 3.98
N GLY A 263 -21.87 0.60 3.47
CA GLY A 263 -22.64 1.82 3.15
C GLY A 263 -22.81 2.79 4.32
N ILE A 264 -23.13 2.27 5.52
CA ILE A 264 -23.29 3.10 6.74
C ILE A 264 -21.97 3.78 7.10
N SER A 265 -20.87 3.05 7.03
CA SER A 265 -19.53 3.56 7.31
C SER A 265 -19.15 4.67 6.32
N LEU A 266 -19.40 4.45 5.03
CA LEU A 266 -19.17 5.44 3.97
C LEU A 266 -19.94 6.74 4.21
N ASP A 267 -21.23 6.65 4.55
CA ASP A 267 -22.05 7.82 4.88
C ASP A 267 -21.46 8.59 6.06
N SER A 268 -21.08 7.87 7.13
CA SER A 268 -20.56 8.48 8.35
C SER A 268 -19.24 9.22 8.11
N VAL A 269 -18.30 8.60 7.39
CA VAL A 269 -17.03 9.18 6.98
C VAL A 269 -17.24 10.40 6.09
N THR A 270 -18.15 10.31 5.11
CA THR A 270 -18.38 11.40 4.17
C THR A 270 -18.97 12.62 4.86
N LYS A 271 -19.91 12.43 5.80
CA LYS A 271 -20.45 13.50 6.66
C LYS A 271 -19.34 14.15 7.49
N ALA A 272 -18.49 13.33 8.12
CA ALA A 272 -17.39 13.83 8.95
C ALA A 272 -16.40 14.68 8.14
N VAL A 273 -15.99 14.21 6.96
CA VAL A 273 -15.08 14.93 6.04
C VAL A 273 -15.72 16.24 5.57
N LYS A 274 -17.01 16.21 5.18
CA LYS A 274 -17.73 17.41 4.70
C LYS A 274 -17.87 18.49 5.76
N SER A 275 -17.92 18.11 7.05
CA SER A 275 -17.95 19.07 8.14
C SER A 275 -16.74 20.01 8.18
N GLY A 276 -15.64 19.65 7.50
CA GLY A 276 -14.42 20.45 7.40
C GLY A 276 -13.61 20.51 8.69
N LYS A 277 -14.02 19.79 9.74
CA LYS A 277 -13.33 19.77 11.04
C LYS A 277 -11.96 19.10 10.96
N PHE A 278 -11.77 18.14 10.05
CA PHE A 278 -10.61 17.24 10.00
C PHE A 278 -9.78 17.43 8.73
N SER A 279 -9.16 18.60 8.56
CA SER A 279 -8.47 18.97 7.31
C SER A 279 -7.31 18.05 6.93
N PHE A 280 -6.59 17.45 7.89
CA PHE A 280 -5.45 16.57 7.61
C PHE A 280 -5.87 15.24 6.96
N ILE A 281 -7.12 14.82 7.12
CA ILE A 281 -7.67 13.57 6.58
C ILE A 281 -8.09 13.73 5.11
N HIS A 282 -8.21 14.97 4.65
CA HIS A 282 -8.78 15.31 3.35
C HIS A 282 -8.15 14.52 2.19
N GLY A 283 -6.82 14.39 2.16
CA GLY A 283 -6.13 13.64 1.13
C GLY A 283 -6.54 12.16 1.08
N SER A 284 -6.60 11.49 2.24
CA SER A 284 -7.03 10.09 2.34
C SER A 284 -8.51 9.92 1.99
N ALA A 285 -9.36 10.89 2.35
CA ALA A 285 -10.77 10.86 1.96
C ALA A 285 -10.95 11.03 0.45
N VAL A 286 -10.19 11.92 -0.20
CA VAL A 286 -10.20 12.05 -1.65
C VAL A 286 -9.74 10.76 -2.33
N GLU A 287 -8.75 10.05 -1.79
CA GLU A 287 -8.35 8.74 -2.32
C GLU A 287 -9.52 7.73 -2.30
N LEU A 288 -10.23 7.64 -1.17
CA LEU A 288 -11.42 6.79 -1.04
C LEU A 288 -12.49 7.15 -2.09
N PHE A 289 -12.85 8.43 -2.16
CA PHE A 289 -13.88 8.94 -3.08
C PHE A 289 -13.49 8.75 -4.55
N SER A 290 -12.21 8.98 -4.86
CA SER A 290 -11.64 8.71 -6.18
C SER A 290 -11.87 7.25 -6.55
N LYS A 291 -11.44 6.29 -5.73
CA LYS A 291 -11.62 4.86 -6.01
C LYS A 291 -13.09 4.48 -6.18
N LEU A 292 -13.96 4.93 -5.28
CA LEU A 292 -15.41 4.68 -5.36
C LEU A 292 -16.01 5.18 -6.67
N SER A 293 -15.55 6.33 -7.19
CA SER A 293 -16.05 6.88 -8.45
C SER A 293 -15.71 6.02 -9.68
N PHE A 294 -14.68 5.17 -9.59
CA PHE A 294 -14.32 4.20 -10.63
C PHE A 294 -15.06 2.87 -10.45
N VAL A 295 -15.07 2.31 -9.23
CA VAL A 295 -15.56 0.94 -9.01
C VAL A 295 -17.02 0.82 -8.60
N ALA A 296 -17.58 1.85 -7.95
CA ALA A 296 -18.88 1.81 -7.28
C ALA A 296 -19.69 3.06 -7.62
N ARG A 297 -19.89 3.31 -8.92
CA ARG A 297 -20.45 4.56 -9.43
C ARG A 297 -21.81 4.94 -8.83
N SER A 298 -22.69 3.96 -8.58
CA SER A 298 -24.00 4.20 -7.96
C SER A 298 -23.86 4.69 -6.52
N THR A 299 -23.05 4.01 -5.70
CA THR A 299 -22.75 4.42 -4.33
C THR A 299 -22.09 5.79 -4.29
N PHE A 300 -21.12 6.04 -5.17
CA PHE A 300 -20.48 7.35 -5.27
C PHE A 300 -21.47 8.46 -5.62
N LYS A 301 -22.43 8.19 -6.53
CA LYS A 301 -23.50 9.13 -6.89
C LYS A 301 -24.38 9.50 -5.71
N GLU A 302 -24.71 8.54 -4.86
CA GLU A 302 -25.49 8.78 -3.64
C GLU A 302 -24.71 9.65 -2.64
N LEU A 303 -23.44 9.33 -2.40
CA LEU A 303 -22.57 10.12 -1.54
C LEU A 303 -22.39 11.56 -2.05
N ASP A 304 -22.24 11.72 -3.37
CA ASP A 304 -22.11 13.02 -4.00
C ASP A 304 -23.38 13.86 -3.82
N LYS A 305 -24.53 13.29 -4.15
CA LYS A 305 -25.84 13.96 -4.01
C LYS A 305 -26.14 14.36 -2.57
N ASN A 306 -25.79 13.50 -1.61
CA ASN A 306 -26.17 13.69 -0.22
C ASN A 306 -25.15 14.52 0.57
N PHE A 307 -23.87 14.48 0.20
CA PHE A 307 -22.79 15.01 1.04
C PHE A 307 -21.72 15.82 0.27
N LEU A 308 -21.15 15.29 -0.82
CA LEU A 308 -19.98 15.94 -1.46
C LEU A 308 -20.37 17.22 -2.19
N ASP A 309 -21.50 17.20 -2.91
CA ASP A 309 -22.00 18.30 -3.73
C ASP A 309 -20.96 18.83 -4.73
N LEU A 310 -20.48 17.93 -5.61
CA LEU A 310 -19.45 18.25 -6.59
C LEU A 310 -19.84 19.40 -7.53
N GLY A 311 -21.13 19.55 -7.85
CA GLY A 311 -21.63 20.59 -8.75
C GLY A 311 -21.31 22.02 -8.31
N HIS A 312 -21.11 22.22 -7.00
CA HIS A 312 -20.73 23.48 -6.37
C HIS A 312 -19.34 23.45 -5.71
N SER A 313 -18.62 22.33 -5.83
CA SER A 313 -17.31 22.17 -5.20
C SER A 313 -16.23 23.03 -5.85
N LYS A 314 -15.32 23.55 -5.03
CA LYS A 314 -14.07 24.21 -5.44
C LYS A 314 -12.84 23.37 -5.09
N ASP A 315 -13.05 22.14 -4.67
CA ASP A 315 -12.00 21.25 -4.22
C ASP A 315 -11.23 20.69 -5.42
N VAL A 316 -10.07 21.30 -5.67
CA VAL A 316 -9.18 20.94 -6.77
C VAL A 316 -8.72 19.49 -6.66
N LEU A 317 -8.40 19.02 -5.45
CA LEU A 317 -7.86 17.68 -5.25
C LEU A 317 -8.93 16.65 -5.61
N LEU A 318 -10.15 16.81 -5.09
CA LEU A 318 -11.27 15.93 -5.40
C LEU A 318 -11.62 15.93 -6.90
N LEU A 319 -11.76 17.10 -7.52
CA LEU A 319 -12.06 17.20 -8.96
C LEU A 319 -10.94 16.66 -9.86
N SER A 320 -9.70 16.65 -9.38
CA SER A 320 -8.56 16.08 -10.10
C SER A 320 -8.42 14.57 -9.97
N SER A 321 -9.23 13.91 -9.14
CA SER A 321 -9.13 12.47 -8.88
C SER A 321 -10.40 11.69 -9.21
N VAL A 322 -11.58 12.32 -9.11
CA VAL A 322 -12.86 11.67 -9.44
C VAL A 322 -12.91 11.26 -10.92
N ASN A 323 -13.50 10.10 -11.19
CA ASN A 323 -13.69 9.55 -12.53
C ASN A 323 -14.22 10.62 -13.52
N PRO A 324 -13.46 10.92 -14.58
CA PRO A 324 -13.81 11.99 -15.50
C PRO A 324 -15.09 11.70 -16.30
N GLU A 325 -15.43 10.43 -16.54
CA GLU A 325 -16.70 10.05 -17.17
C GLU A 325 -17.90 10.37 -16.27
N TYR A 326 -17.77 10.11 -14.95
CA TYR A 326 -18.78 10.48 -13.97
C TYR A 326 -19.01 12.00 -13.97
N LEU A 327 -17.92 12.79 -13.94
CA LEU A 327 -18.00 14.25 -13.98
C LEU A 327 -18.66 14.76 -15.27
N ALA A 328 -18.39 14.12 -16.42
CA ALA A 328 -18.99 14.48 -17.69
C ALA A 328 -20.51 14.27 -17.70
N GLU A 329 -20.98 13.16 -17.13
CA GLU A 329 -22.38 12.77 -17.17
C GLU A 329 -23.24 13.48 -16.11
N GLU A 330 -22.75 13.56 -14.87
CA GLU A 330 -23.52 14.13 -13.75
C GLU A 330 -23.27 15.63 -13.56
N HIS A 331 -22.08 16.13 -13.94
CA HIS A 331 -21.64 17.51 -13.63
C HIS A 331 -21.17 18.31 -14.85
N SER A 332 -21.74 18.06 -16.03
CA SER A 332 -21.39 18.77 -17.26
C SER A 332 -21.42 20.31 -17.15
N ALA A 333 -22.35 20.86 -16.35
CA ALA A 333 -22.46 22.30 -16.12
C ALA A 333 -21.26 22.87 -15.33
N LEU A 334 -20.69 22.11 -14.41
CA LEU A 334 -19.44 22.46 -13.72
C LEU A 334 -18.29 22.52 -14.73
N LEU A 335 -18.16 21.47 -15.55
CA LEU A 335 -17.06 21.35 -16.53
C LEU A 335 -17.05 22.52 -17.53
N LYS A 336 -18.23 22.93 -18.02
CA LYS A 336 -18.38 24.08 -18.93
C LYS A 336 -17.93 25.42 -18.34
N ARG A 337 -17.88 25.55 -17.00
CA ARG A 337 -17.44 26.77 -16.31
C ARG A 337 -15.95 26.77 -16.00
N LEU A 338 -15.26 25.63 -16.11
CA LEU A 338 -13.84 25.53 -15.82
C LEU A 338 -13.02 26.35 -16.81
N ARG A 339 -11.99 27.02 -16.30
CA ARG A 339 -11.02 27.79 -17.06
C ARG A 339 -9.62 27.32 -16.72
N ILE A 340 -8.74 27.29 -17.72
CA ILE A 340 -7.34 26.98 -17.49
C ILE A 340 -6.73 28.04 -16.59
N SER A 341 -6.11 27.59 -15.52
CA SER A 341 -5.35 28.37 -14.55
C SER A 341 -4.37 27.44 -13.86
N PHE A 342 -3.36 27.98 -13.18
CA PHE A 342 -2.35 27.20 -12.45
C PHE A 342 -2.99 26.12 -11.55
N ASN A 343 -4.00 26.50 -10.75
CA ASN A 343 -4.69 25.58 -9.82
C ASN A 343 -5.58 24.54 -10.52
N ALA A 344 -5.99 24.77 -11.77
CA ALA A 344 -6.89 23.87 -12.48
C ALA A 344 -6.15 22.82 -13.32
N VAL A 345 -4.82 22.90 -13.44
CA VAL A 345 -4.01 22.02 -14.31
C VAL A 345 -4.28 20.54 -14.03
N THR A 346 -4.31 20.13 -12.76
CA THR A 346 -4.57 18.73 -12.37
C THR A 346 -5.98 18.28 -12.73
N ILE A 347 -6.98 19.17 -12.60
CA ILE A 347 -8.37 18.90 -13.02
C ILE A 347 -8.42 18.68 -14.53
N PHE A 348 -7.80 19.56 -15.33
CA PHE A 348 -7.77 19.39 -16.78
C PHE A 348 -7.04 18.10 -17.18
N ARG A 349 -5.95 17.74 -16.50
CA ARG A 349 -5.24 16.49 -16.77
C ARG A 349 -6.13 15.27 -16.57
N ASN A 350 -6.91 15.22 -15.49
CA ASN A 350 -7.89 14.17 -15.22
C ASN A 350 -9.00 14.14 -16.29
N LEU A 351 -9.58 15.30 -16.61
CA LEU A 351 -10.68 15.38 -17.58
C LEU A 351 -10.26 15.07 -19.02
N ILE A 352 -8.98 15.20 -19.37
CA ILE A 352 -8.44 14.79 -20.68
C ILE A 352 -8.39 13.26 -20.80
N GLU A 353 -8.46 12.48 -19.70
CA GLU A 353 -8.34 11.02 -19.75
C GLU A 353 -9.52 10.31 -20.40
N ASN A 354 -10.68 10.96 -20.41
CA ASN A 354 -11.91 10.43 -20.99
C ASN A 354 -12.43 11.33 -22.12
N GLU A 355 -12.85 10.72 -23.21
CA GLU A 355 -13.28 11.44 -24.41
C GLU A 355 -14.56 12.27 -24.18
N LYS A 356 -15.50 11.80 -23.35
CA LYS A 356 -16.75 12.53 -23.08
C LYS A 356 -16.46 13.80 -22.29
N SER A 357 -15.66 13.72 -21.22
CA SER A 357 -15.25 14.90 -20.46
C SER A 357 -14.42 15.84 -21.32
N PHE A 358 -13.45 15.32 -22.09
CA PHE A 358 -12.62 16.10 -22.99
C PHE A 358 -13.47 16.91 -23.98
N ASN A 359 -14.47 16.29 -24.60
CA ASN A 359 -15.35 16.96 -25.54
C ASN A 359 -16.14 18.13 -24.94
N ILE A 360 -16.41 18.11 -23.63
CA ILE A 360 -17.06 19.21 -22.92
C ILE A 360 -16.07 20.35 -22.64
N ILE A 361 -14.83 20.03 -22.27
CA ILE A 361 -13.85 21.03 -21.83
C ILE A 361 -12.94 21.57 -22.93
N LYS A 362 -12.87 20.94 -24.12
CA LYS A 362 -11.92 21.31 -25.18
C LYS A 362 -12.00 22.78 -25.58
N GLU A 363 -13.18 23.39 -25.60
CA GLU A 363 -13.35 24.81 -25.92
C GLU A 363 -12.75 25.76 -24.86
N SER A 364 -12.56 25.28 -23.63
CA SER A 364 -11.84 25.99 -22.58
C SER A 364 -10.32 25.83 -22.65
N ILE A 365 -9.81 24.93 -23.52
CA ILE A 365 -8.38 24.71 -23.75
C ILE A 365 -7.90 25.61 -24.89
N ALA A 366 -7.79 26.91 -24.63
CA ALA A 366 -7.31 27.87 -25.62
C ALA A 366 -5.78 28.02 -25.62
N SER A 367 -5.19 28.25 -26.80
CA SER A 367 -3.74 28.49 -26.94
C SER A 367 -3.27 29.64 -26.03
N LYS A 368 -4.02 30.74 -25.96
CA LYS A 368 -3.68 31.89 -25.11
C LYS A 368 -3.51 31.50 -23.64
N ASP A 369 -4.43 30.71 -23.11
CA ASP A 369 -4.45 30.34 -21.71
C ASP A 369 -3.32 29.35 -21.39
N LEU A 370 -3.10 28.35 -22.24
CA LEU A 370 -1.97 27.41 -22.11
C LEU A 370 -0.62 28.11 -22.18
N LEU A 371 -0.43 29.04 -23.12
CA LEU A 371 0.84 29.73 -23.30
C LEU A 371 1.20 30.63 -22.12
N SER A 372 0.19 31.10 -21.37
CA SER A 372 0.34 31.92 -20.16
C SER A 372 0.79 31.14 -18.91
N LEU A 373 0.69 29.81 -18.93
CA LEU A 373 1.14 28.97 -17.84
C LEU A 373 2.68 28.92 -17.77
N PRO A 374 3.25 28.72 -16.57
CA PRO A 374 4.65 28.35 -16.45
C PRO A 374 4.93 27.03 -17.20
N TYR A 375 6.18 26.82 -17.59
CA TYR A 375 6.52 25.76 -18.54
C TYR A 375 6.16 24.36 -18.03
N LEU A 376 6.31 24.10 -16.73
CA LEU A 376 5.98 22.82 -16.11
C LEU A 376 4.48 22.51 -16.24
N GLU A 377 3.61 23.45 -15.89
CA GLU A 377 2.15 23.29 -15.99
C GLU A 377 1.69 23.21 -17.44
N PHE A 378 2.29 24.02 -18.31
CA PHE A 378 2.09 23.96 -19.76
C PHE A 378 2.38 22.55 -20.27
N ILE A 379 3.59 22.03 -20.01
CA ILE A 379 4.00 20.72 -20.54
C ILE A 379 3.21 19.58 -19.89
N ALA A 380 2.76 19.74 -18.65
CA ALA A 380 1.92 18.76 -17.97
C ALA A 380 0.51 18.59 -18.60
N ILE A 381 -0.06 19.65 -19.19
CA ILE A 381 -1.30 19.53 -19.98
C ILE A 381 -0.99 18.97 -21.38
N VAL A 382 0.07 19.47 -22.02
CA VAL A 382 0.40 19.06 -23.40
C VAL A 382 0.75 17.58 -23.46
N VAL A 383 1.56 17.05 -22.53
CA VAL A 383 1.84 15.61 -22.48
C VAL A 383 0.54 14.81 -22.38
N LYS A 384 -0.41 15.29 -21.58
CA LYS A 384 -1.68 14.60 -21.38
C LYS A 384 -2.54 14.60 -22.64
N LEU A 385 -2.55 15.68 -23.41
CA LEU A 385 -3.19 15.72 -24.73
C LEU A 385 -2.56 14.69 -25.68
N THR A 386 -1.23 14.49 -25.62
CA THR A 386 -0.54 13.53 -26.49
C THR A 386 -0.74 12.06 -26.13
N GLU A 387 -1.21 11.76 -24.91
CA GLU A 387 -1.48 10.38 -24.46
C GLU A 387 -2.70 9.75 -25.17
N TYR A 388 -3.63 10.56 -25.66
CA TYR A 388 -4.88 10.11 -26.26
C TYR A 388 -5.03 10.59 -27.70
N SER A 389 -5.68 9.79 -28.56
CA SER A 389 -5.82 10.11 -29.98
C SER A 389 -6.62 11.39 -30.24
N TYR A 390 -7.76 11.57 -29.55
CA TYR A 390 -8.60 12.77 -29.65
C TYR A 390 -7.86 14.02 -29.15
N GLY A 391 -7.08 13.90 -28.07
CA GLY A 391 -6.27 14.99 -27.51
C GLY A 391 -5.16 15.39 -28.47
N SER A 392 -4.48 14.41 -29.06
CA SER A 392 -3.42 14.61 -30.05
C SER A 392 -3.94 15.31 -31.30
N GLN A 393 -5.07 14.85 -31.84
CA GLN A 393 -5.70 15.51 -32.99
C GLN A 393 -6.12 16.94 -32.68
N TYR A 394 -6.66 17.19 -31.48
CA TYR A 394 -7.02 18.54 -31.06
C TYR A 394 -5.79 19.45 -30.96
N LEU A 395 -4.72 18.98 -30.33
CA LEU A 395 -3.44 19.69 -30.21
C LEU A 395 -2.89 20.08 -31.60
N LEU A 396 -2.82 19.12 -32.53
CA LEU A 396 -2.21 19.32 -33.85
C LEU A 396 -3.04 20.25 -34.76
N LYS A 397 -4.39 20.17 -34.68
CA LYS A 397 -5.29 20.91 -35.58
C LYS A 397 -5.73 22.27 -35.02
N HIS A 398 -5.92 22.38 -33.71
CA HIS A 398 -6.54 23.55 -33.08
C HIS A 398 -5.59 24.37 -32.22
N LEU A 399 -4.41 23.84 -31.88
CA LEU A 399 -3.43 24.51 -31.00
C LEU A 399 -2.03 24.67 -31.65
N PRO A 400 -1.90 25.26 -32.85
CA PRO A 400 -0.61 25.38 -33.54
C PRO A 400 0.42 26.21 -32.77
N GLN A 401 -0.01 27.21 -32.00
CA GLN A 401 0.91 28.02 -31.19
C GLN A 401 1.52 27.23 -30.02
N VAL A 402 0.75 26.30 -29.46
CA VAL A 402 1.22 25.37 -28.41
C VAL A 402 2.27 24.43 -28.98
N MET A 403 2.02 23.89 -30.19
CA MET A 403 2.99 23.07 -30.91
C MET A 403 4.30 23.83 -31.18
N ASN A 404 4.22 25.10 -31.61
CA ASN A 404 5.41 25.93 -31.80
C ASN A 404 6.21 26.14 -30.49
N LYS A 405 5.53 26.38 -29.35
CA LYS A 405 6.19 26.48 -28.03
C LYS A 405 6.81 25.15 -27.58
N LEU A 406 6.16 24.03 -27.86
CA LEU A 406 6.69 22.69 -27.57
C LEU A 406 7.99 22.42 -28.35
N LEU A 407 8.01 22.78 -29.64
CA LEU A 407 9.14 22.54 -30.53
C LEU A 407 10.30 23.51 -30.33
N SER A 408 10.06 24.76 -29.93
CA SER A 408 11.15 25.73 -29.74
C SER A 408 12.13 25.32 -28.63
N GLY A 409 11.66 24.72 -27.54
CA GLY A 409 12.52 24.01 -26.58
C GLY A 409 13.59 24.85 -25.85
N ASP A 410 13.59 26.17 -26.01
CA ASP A 410 14.61 27.06 -25.48
C ASP A 410 14.40 27.34 -23.99
N GLY A 411 15.50 27.36 -23.22
CA GLY A 411 15.50 27.78 -21.82
C GLY A 411 15.04 26.74 -20.78
N ILE A 412 14.95 25.46 -21.13
CA ILE A 412 14.55 24.40 -20.19
C ILE A 412 15.78 23.89 -19.42
N SER A 413 15.97 24.35 -18.18
CA SER A 413 17.02 23.87 -17.27
C SER A 413 16.54 22.78 -16.32
N GLU A 414 15.22 22.65 -16.11
CA GLU A 414 14.64 21.77 -15.11
C GLU A 414 14.55 20.31 -15.61
N PRO A 415 15.15 19.34 -14.89
CA PRO A 415 15.16 17.94 -15.33
C PRO A 415 13.77 17.32 -15.51
N GLN A 416 12.79 17.73 -14.69
CA GLN A 416 11.42 17.24 -14.78
C GLN A 416 10.74 17.70 -16.08
N CYS A 417 10.85 18.99 -16.41
CA CYS A 417 10.37 19.56 -17.66
C CYS A 417 10.99 18.86 -18.88
N TYR A 418 12.28 18.56 -18.82
CA TYR A 418 12.98 17.80 -19.85
C TYR A 418 12.39 16.40 -20.06
N LYS A 419 12.19 15.65 -18.98
CA LYS A 419 11.63 14.30 -19.02
C LYS A 419 10.22 14.29 -19.61
N ILE A 420 9.36 15.21 -19.17
CA ILE A 420 7.98 15.30 -19.65
C ILE A 420 7.93 15.74 -21.11
N ARG A 421 8.76 16.71 -21.52
CA ARG A 421 8.88 17.13 -22.92
C ARG A 421 9.33 15.98 -23.82
N LYS A 422 10.30 15.18 -23.37
CA LYS A 422 10.75 13.99 -24.11
C LYS A 422 9.61 13.01 -24.34
N ILE A 423 8.84 12.67 -23.30
CA ILE A 423 7.66 11.79 -23.39
C ILE A 423 6.62 12.39 -24.35
N THR A 424 6.37 13.69 -24.26
CA THR A 424 5.42 14.40 -25.14
C THR A 424 5.80 14.25 -26.61
N LEU A 425 7.07 14.47 -26.95
CA LEU A 425 7.56 14.33 -28.32
C LEU A 425 7.61 12.87 -28.78
N GLU A 426 7.87 11.93 -27.86
CA GLU A 426 7.81 10.50 -28.14
C GLU A 426 6.39 10.04 -28.51
N ASN A 427 5.40 10.46 -27.73
CA ASN A 427 3.99 10.19 -28.01
C ASN A 427 3.58 10.72 -29.40
N LEU A 428 3.95 11.96 -29.72
CA LEU A 428 3.68 12.56 -31.03
C LEU A 428 4.40 11.84 -32.17
N ARG A 429 5.65 11.42 -31.96
CA ARG A 429 6.44 10.69 -32.96
C ARG A 429 5.84 9.33 -33.29
N ASN A 430 5.18 8.69 -32.31
CA ASN A 430 4.52 7.40 -32.48
C ASN A 430 3.17 7.50 -33.21
N LEU A 431 2.68 8.71 -33.51
CA LEU A 431 1.49 8.90 -34.33
C LEU A 431 1.77 8.58 -35.80
N PRO A 432 0.75 8.17 -36.59
CA PRO A 432 0.89 8.00 -38.03
C PRO A 432 1.35 9.30 -38.72
N ASP A 433 2.19 9.16 -39.74
CA ASP A 433 2.77 10.30 -40.47
C ASP A 433 1.68 11.22 -41.07
N GLU A 434 0.54 10.66 -41.48
CA GLU A 434 -0.60 11.41 -42.03
C GLU A 434 -1.30 12.29 -40.98
N VAL A 435 -1.24 11.89 -39.70
CA VAL A 435 -1.83 12.65 -38.59
C VAL A 435 -0.90 13.78 -38.17
N LEU A 436 0.41 13.51 -38.20
CA LEU A 436 1.44 14.46 -37.79
C LEU A 436 1.67 15.56 -38.84
N ASP A 437 1.54 15.22 -40.12
CA ASP A 437 1.53 16.13 -41.27
C ASP A 437 2.65 17.20 -41.19
N ILE A 438 2.30 18.48 -41.14
CA ILE A 438 3.23 19.62 -41.09
C ILE A 438 4.18 19.60 -39.88
N TRP A 439 3.83 18.88 -38.81
CA TRP A 439 4.59 18.84 -37.57
C TRP A 439 5.70 17.80 -37.57
N ARG A 440 5.69 16.88 -38.54
CA ARG A 440 6.58 15.72 -38.57
C ARG A 440 8.05 16.09 -38.47
N GLY A 441 8.51 16.99 -39.35
CA GLY A 441 9.90 17.41 -39.38
C GLY A 441 10.38 17.98 -38.04
N GLY A 442 9.58 18.87 -37.44
CA GLY A 442 9.89 19.49 -36.17
C GLY A 442 9.93 18.51 -35.01
N VAL A 443 8.95 17.60 -34.91
CA VAL A 443 8.89 16.60 -33.82
C VAL A 443 10.08 15.65 -33.88
N TYR A 444 10.42 15.12 -35.06
CA TYR A 444 11.56 14.22 -35.22
C TYR A 444 12.90 14.91 -34.92
N GLN A 445 13.07 16.15 -35.39
CA GLN A 445 14.27 16.94 -35.14
C GLN A 445 14.47 17.20 -33.65
N GLU A 446 13.44 17.72 -32.98
CA GLU A 446 13.52 18.08 -31.56
C GLU A 446 13.68 16.87 -30.64
N TYR A 447 12.98 15.76 -30.95
CA TYR A 447 13.18 14.51 -30.21
C TYR A 447 14.61 14.00 -30.34
N SER A 448 15.18 14.03 -31.56
CA SER A 448 16.57 13.63 -31.79
C SER A 448 17.56 14.49 -31.01
N LEU A 449 17.33 15.81 -30.94
CA LEU A 449 18.16 16.73 -30.14
C LEU A 449 18.08 16.43 -28.64
N LEU A 450 16.92 16.01 -28.12
CA LEU A 450 16.76 15.62 -26.72
C LEU A 450 17.41 14.27 -26.39
N VAL A 451 17.45 13.32 -27.31
CA VAL A 451 18.05 12.01 -27.04
C VAL A 451 19.56 12.03 -27.25
N ASN A 452 20.02 12.69 -28.32
CA ASN A 452 21.42 12.64 -28.76
C ASN A 452 22.23 13.87 -28.34
N GLY A 453 21.60 14.87 -27.72
CA GLY A 453 22.21 16.15 -27.37
C GLY A 453 22.36 17.09 -28.58
N ARG A 454 22.47 18.40 -28.30
CA ARG A 454 22.85 19.39 -29.32
C ARG A 454 24.33 19.20 -29.64
N ARG A 455 24.69 19.07 -30.92
CA ARG A 455 26.09 19.08 -31.35
C ARG A 455 26.73 20.37 -30.85
N SER A 456 27.70 20.25 -29.94
CA SER A 456 28.51 21.39 -29.54
C SER A 456 29.35 21.81 -30.74
N ILE A 457 28.99 22.93 -31.36
CA ILE A 457 29.88 23.58 -32.32
C ILE A 457 31.01 24.16 -31.45
N PRO A 458 32.26 23.71 -31.58
CA PRO A 458 33.36 24.32 -30.84
C PRO A 458 33.44 25.79 -31.23
N GLN A 459 33.05 26.68 -30.32
CA GLN A 459 33.47 28.07 -30.40
C GLN A 459 34.93 28.09 -29.99
N VAL A 460 35.82 28.27 -30.98
CA VAL A 460 37.04 29.07 -30.96
C VAL A 460 37.90 28.60 -32.15
N THR A 461 37.90 29.38 -33.23
CA THR A 461 39.10 29.50 -34.08
C THR A 461 39.97 30.56 -33.40
N VAL A 462 40.99 30.14 -32.65
CA VAL A 462 42.07 31.05 -32.29
C VAL A 462 42.77 31.37 -33.61
N PHE A 463 42.59 32.58 -34.12
CA PHE A 463 43.52 33.13 -35.09
C PHE A 463 44.82 33.42 -34.34
N ASP A 464 45.78 32.50 -34.42
CA ASP A 464 47.16 32.83 -34.07
C ASP A 464 47.67 33.85 -35.08
N ARG A 465 47.68 35.12 -34.66
CA ARG A 465 48.47 36.18 -35.29
C ARG A 465 49.73 36.40 -34.45
N THR A 466 50.76 35.63 -34.76
CA THR A 466 52.20 35.89 -34.48
C THR A 466 52.97 34.87 -35.32
N LEU A 467 53.87 35.18 -36.26
CA LEU A 467 54.65 36.36 -36.62
C LEU A 467 54.89 36.34 -38.14
#